data_AF-A0A8H6HVH4-F1
#
_entry.id   AF-A0A8H6HVH4-F1
#
_cell.length_a   1.000
_cell.length_b   1.000
_cell.length_c   1.000
_cell.angle_alpha   90.00
_cell.angle_beta   90.00
_cell.angle_gamma   90.00
#
_symmetry.space_group_name_H-M   'P 1'
#
loop_
_entity.id
_entity.type
_entity.pdbx_description
1 polymer ?
#
loop_
_entity_poly.entity_id
_entity_poly.type
_entity_poly.pdbx_seq_one_letter_code
_entity_poly.pdbx_strand_id
1 'polypeptide(L)'
;MDVELVRKLLPAGSIVGLSCNTPEQVKEAVKLGVDYTKNVTSPIIGTRGVGERLKVLDGTTIKAIAIGGIKTGNLWRTLHGGVSVTGHPLGGVAVVSEIVASQDPRVVATALGKIVKAFKSQQLLSNSLLQKNELISKTRDISPLVHQITNNVVATQSGNVTLAVGASPILATEPEEMEDLSKICGALLVNVGTMRADGLEGMRLAGRYANKYRKPIVFDPVRASKFRKQSVEGKSMKICL
;
A
#
# COMPACT_ATOMS: atom_id res chain seq x y z
N MET A 1 -0.22 2.77 32.21
CA MET A 1 -0.54 3.92 33.06
C MET A 1 -1.84 4.48 32.56
N ASP A 2 -2.79 4.75 33.45
CA ASP A 2 -4.11 5.25 33.10
C ASP A 2 -4.05 6.70 32.61
N VAL A 3 -4.89 7.05 31.62
CA VAL A 3 -4.89 8.37 30.97
C VAL A 3 -5.30 9.46 31.97
N GLU A 4 -6.25 9.19 32.86
CA GLU A 4 -6.67 10.16 33.88
C GLU A 4 -5.54 10.47 34.85
N LEU A 5 -4.79 9.45 35.28
CA LEU A 5 -3.63 9.64 36.13
C LEU A 5 -2.54 10.45 35.41
N VAL A 6 -2.26 10.16 34.14
CA VAL A 6 -1.29 10.93 33.32
C VAL A 6 -1.71 12.40 33.24
N ARG A 7 -2.99 12.69 33.01
CA ARG A 7 -3.51 14.07 32.93
C ARG A 7 -3.40 14.82 34.25
N LYS A 8 -3.50 14.14 35.40
CA LYS A 8 -3.27 14.75 36.73
C LYS A 8 -1.80 15.04 37.01
N LEU A 9 -0.90 14.21 36.47
CA LEU A 9 0.54 14.32 36.70
C LEU A 9 1.23 15.31 35.76
N LEU A 10 0.71 15.50 34.55
CA LEU A 10 1.33 16.37 33.54
C LEU A 10 0.75 17.79 33.56
N PRO A 11 1.54 18.81 33.18
CA PRO A 11 1.06 20.18 33.02
C PRO A 11 -0.14 20.27 32.05
N ALA A 12 -1.04 21.22 32.31
CA ALA A 12 -2.14 21.52 31.39
C ALA A 12 -1.60 21.83 29.98
N GLY A 13 -2.26 21.28 28.95
CA GLY A 13 -1.83 21.41 27.55
C GLY A 13 -0.81 20.36 27.08
N SER A 14 -0.36 19.46 27.95
CA SER A 14 0.50 18.34 27.54
C SER A 14 -0.21 17.42 26.55
N ILE A 15 0.47 17.00 25.48
CA ILE A 15 -0.08 16.07 24.49
C ILE A 15 0.02 14.64 25.03
N VAL A 16 -1.11 13.95 25.11
CA VAL A 16 -1.22 12.55 25.56
C VAL A 16 -1.66 11.69 24.38
N GLY A 17 -0.83 10.71 24.02
CA GLY A 17 -1.15 9.73 22.99
C GLY A 17 -1.33 8.34 23.57
N LEU A 18 -2.23 7.55 22.97
CA LEU A 18 -2.46 6.16 23.37
C LEU A 18 -2.10 5.18 22.25
N SER A 19 -1.43 4.09 22.63
CA SER A 19 -1.23 2.95 21.74
C SER A 19 -2.52 2.15 21.64
N CYS A 20 -3.10 2.06 20.46
CA CYS A 20 -4.34 1.32 20.20
C CYS A 20 -4.07 0.24 19.17
N ASN A 21 -4.26 -1.02 19.55
CA ASN A 21 -4.09 -2.17 18.67
C ASN A 21 -5.42 -2.73 18.18
N THR A 22 -6.56 -2.30 18.72
CA THR A 22 -7.90 -2.74 18.28
C THR A 22 -8.85 -1.56 18.09
N PRO A 23 -9.91 -1.69 17.26
CA PRO A 23 -10.95 -0.67 17.16
C PRO A 23 -11.61 -0.31 18.50
N GLU A 24 -11.74 -1.27 19.40
CA GLU A 24 -12.30 -1.08 20.75
C GLU A 24 -11.42 -0.14 21.58
N GLN A 25 -10.10 -0.34 21.54
CA GLN A 25 -9.14 0.54 22.21
C GLN A 25 -9.14 1.95 21.61
N VAL A 26 -9.41 2.09 20.31
CA VAL A 26 -9.57 3.42 19.68
C VAL A 26 -10.85 4.09 20.20
N LYS A 27 -11.97 3.36 20.35
CA LYS A 27 -13.20 3.91 20.94
C LYS A 27 -12.97 4.36 22.38
N GLU A 28 -12.25 3.58 23.16
CA GLU A 28 -11.89 3.93 24.54
C GLU A 28 -11.00 5.17 24.59
N ALA A 29 -9.98 5.25 23.73
CA ALA A 29 -9.12 6.42 23.58
C ALA A 29 -9.91 7.70 23.28
N VAL A 30 -10.93 7.62 22.41
CA VAL A 30 -11.83 8.75 22.10
C VAL A 30 -12.58 9.20 23.35
N LYS A 31 -13.12 8.27 24.15
CA LYS A 31 -13.83 8.59 25.39
C LYS A 31 -12.91 9.24 26.43
N LEU A 32 -11.66 8.81 26.51
CA LEU A 32 -10.66 9.33 27.43
C LEU A 32 -10.09 10.70 27.01
N GLY A 33 -10.46 11.23 25.83
CA GLY A 33 -10.00 12.54 25.37
C GLY A 33 -8.49 12.61 25.14
N VAL A 34 -7.90 11.57 24.57
CA VAL A 34 -6.48 11.58 24.15
C VAL A 34 -6.29 12.46 22.91
N ASP A 35 -5.09 13.01 22.74
CA ASP A 35 -4.78 13.92 21.62
C ASP A 35 -4.50 13.17 20.31
N TYR A 36 -3.92 11.97 20.41
CA TYR A 36 -3.69 11.11 19.25
C TYR A 36 -3.66 9.63 19.61
N THR A 37 -3.91 8.77 18.62
CA THR A 37 -3.74 7.32 18.73
C THR A 37 -2.58 6.85 17.87
N LYS A 38 -1.93 5.74 18.27
CA LYS A 38 -0.93 5.07 17.44
C LYS A 38 -1.15 3.56 17.38
N ASN A 39 -0.99 2.97 16.20
CA ASN A 39 -1.14 1.53 16.01
C ASN A 39 0.22 0.83 16.15
N VAL A 40 0.34 -0.15 17.05
CA VAL A 40 1.61 -0.84 17.33
C VAL A 40 1.76 -2.11 16.50
N THR A 41 3.02 -2.49 16.26
CA THR A 41 3.52 -3.46 15.29
C THR A 41 3.02 -4.91 15.42
N SER A 42 2.34 -5.29 16.51
CA SER A 42 1.98 -6.69 16.78
C SER A 42 0.48 -6.85 17.10
N PRO A 43 -0.28 -7.61 16.27
CA PRO A 43 0.14 -8.24 15.02
C PRO A 43 0.37 -7.23 13.88
N ILE A 44 1.14 -7.62 12.85
CA ILE A 44 1.30 -6.81 11.62
C ILE A 44 -0.03 -6.82 10.86
N ILE A 45 -0.70 -5.66 10.83
CA ILE A 45 -2.08 -5.49 10.33
C ILE A 45 -2.15 -4.98 8.89
N GLY A 46 -1.05 -4.44 8.36
CA GLY A 46 -1.03 -3.75 7.06
C GLY A 46 -1.89 -2.48 7.03
N THR A 47 -1.93 -1.83 5.87
CA THR A 47 -2.64 -0.56 5.67
C THR A 47 -4.15 -0.70 5.79
N ARG A 48 -4.71 -1.84 5.35
CA ARG A 48 -6.14 -2.09 5.44
C ARG A 48 -6.63 -2.19 6.89
N GLY A 49 -5.88 -2.87 7.75
CA GLY A 49 -6.18 -2.92 9.17
C GLY A 49 -6.06 -1.55 9.84
N VAL A 50 -5.14 -0.69 9.38
CA VAL A 50 -5.09 0.72 9.83
C VAL A 50 -6.40 1.43 9.48
N GLY A 51 -6.91 1.27 8.26
CA GLY A 51 -8.17 1.86 7.81
C GLY A 51 -9.40 1.48 8.66
N GLU A 52 -9.49 0.24 9.13
CA GLU A 52 -10.57 -0.21 10.03
C GLU A 52 -10.57 0.55 11.36
N ARG A 53 -9.38 0.87 11.88
CA ARG A 53 -9.21 1.66 13.11
C ARG A 53 -9.47 3.14 12.87
N LEU A 54 -9.04 3.68 11.72
CA LEU A 54 -9.31 5.07 11.33
C LEU A 54 -10.81 5.35 11.23
N LYS A 55 -11.62 4.39 10.78
CA LYS A 55 -13.08 4.53 10.73
C LYS A 55 -13.70 4.88 12.09
N VAL A 56 -13.12 4.40 13.19
CA VAL A 56 -13.61 4.71 14.54
C VAL A 56 -13.44 6.19 14.88
N LEU A 57 -12.49 6.87 14.23
CA LEU A 57 -12.19 8.29 14.45
C LEU A 57 -13.05 9.22 13.57
N ASP A 58 -13.96 8.68 12.75
CA ASP A 58 -14.89 9.48 11.96
C ASP A 58 -15.67 10.46 12.84
N GLY A 59 -15.70 11.74 12.46
CA GLY A 59 -16.35 12.80 13.24
C GLY A 59 -15.58 13.27 14.48
N THR A 60 -14.41 12.70 14.76
CA THR A 60 -13.53 13.15 15.86
C THR A 60 -12.40 14.06 15.35
N THR A 61 -11.81 14.84 16.25
CA THR A 61 -10.61 15.66 15.97
C THR A 61 -9.30 14.92 16.24
N ILE A 62 -9.38 13.71 16.80
CA ILE A 62 -8.24 12.92 17.23
C ILE A 62 -7.49 12.39 16.02
N LYS A 63 -6.16 12.60 15.98
CA LYS A 63 -5.31 12.13 14.89
C LYS A 63 -4.80 10.71 15.17
N ALA A 64 -4.57 9.94 14.11
CA ALA A 64 -3.92 8.64 14.19
C ALA A 64 -2.55 8.64 13.52
N ILE A 65 -1.58 7.99 14.15
CA ILE A 65 -0.22 7.79 13.65
C ILE A 65 0.06 6.30 13.47
N ALA A 66 0.57 5.89 12.31
CA ALA A 66 1.01 4.51 12.13
C ALA A 66 2.46 4.37 12.61
N ILE A 67 2.76 3.31 13.36
CA ILE A 67 4.12 2.98 13.79
C ILE A 67 4.40 1.49 13.60
N GLY A 68 5.68 1.16 13.37
CA GLY A 68 6.16 -0.22 13.34
C GLY A 68 6.48 -0.72 11.94
N GLY A 69 7.74 -1.03 11.70
CA GLY A 69 8.21 -1.56 10.40
C GLY A 69 8.11 -0.58 9.23
N ILE A 70 7.88 0.70 9.49
CA ILE A 70 7.80 1.75 8.45
C ILE A 70 9.23 2.10 8.02
N LYS A 71 9.46 2.03 6.72
CA LYS A 71 10.74 2.22 6.04
C LYS A 71 10.54 3.06 4.79
N THR A 72 11.64 3.51 4.19
CA THR A 72 11.60 4.30 2.95
C THR A 72 10.85 3.56 1.83
N GLY A 73 11.01 2.22 1.76
CA GLY A 73 10.40 1.39 0.72
C GLY A 73 8.89 1.14 0.86
N ASN A 74 8.28 1.37 2.03
CA ASN A 74 6.85 1.12 2.24
C ASN A 74 6.06 2.38 2.67
N LEU A 75 6.74 3.49 2.98
CA LEU A 75 6.12 4.71 3.48
C LEU A 75 5.01 5.25 2.56
N TRP A 76 5.24 5.30 1.24
CA TRP A 76 4.23 5.75 0.27
C TRP A 76 2.94 4.93 0.37
N ARG A 77 3.09 3.59 0.41
CA ARG A 77 1.96 2.67 0.56
C ARG A 77 1.26 2.88 1.89
N THR A 78 2.00 3.10 2.97
CA THR A 78 1.43 3.37 4.31
C THR A 78 0.61 4.65 4.33
N LEU A 79 1.09 5.72 3.68
CA LEU A 79 0.39 7.01 3.65
C LEU A 79 -0.88 6.96 2.78
N HIS A 80 -0.81 6.42 1.56
CA HIS A 80 -1.99 6.32 0.68
C HIS A 80 -2.98 5.24 1.11
N GLY A 81 -2.48 4.09 1.58
CA GLY A 81 -3.33 2.99 2.01
C GLY A 81 -3.87 3.17 3.43
N GLY A 82 -3.27 4.06 4.22
CA GLY A 82 -3.71 4.41 5.57
C GLY A 82 -4.94 5.33 5.51
N VAL A 83 -6.05 4.83 5.01
CA VAL A 83 -7.31 5.55 4.91
C VAL A 83 -8.46 4.62 5.26
N SER A 84 -9.48 5.13 5.97
CA SER A 84 -10.69 4.38 6.26
C SER A 84 -11.55 4.18 5.01
N VAL A 85 -12.58 3.32 5.11
CA VAL A 85 -13.60 3.17 4.05
C VAL A 85 -14.44 4.41 3.83
N THR A 86 -14.46 5.33 4.81
CA THR A 86 -15.19 6.60 4.78
C THR A 86 -14.30 7.76 4.31
N GLY A 87 -13.03 7.49 3.97
CA GLY A 87 -12.08 8.50 3.50
C GLY A 87 -11.30 9.22 4.61
N HIS A 88 -11.42 8.80 5.88
CA HIS A 88 -10.64 9.36 6.99
C HIS A 88 -9.16 8.97 6.84
N PRO A 89 -8.24 9.92 6.61
CA PRO A 89 -6.85 9.62 6.33
C PRO A 89 -6.01 9.50 7.61
N LEU A 90 -4.91 8.77 7.51
CA LEU A 90 -3.88 8.73 8.54
C LEU A 90 -3.27 10.14 8.75
N GLY A 91 -3.11 10.56 10.01
CA GLY A 91 -2.52 11.85 10.34
C GLY A 91 -1.00 11.92 10.11
N GLY A 92 -0.32 10.77 10.13
CA GLY A 92 1.12 10.67 9.88
C GLY A 92 1.70 9.31 10.25
N VAL A 93 3.03 9.22 10.21
CA VAL A 93 3.78 8.01 10.55
C VAL A 93 4.84 8.31 11.60
N ALA A 94 5.20 7.30 12.39
CA ALA A 94 6.38 7.33 13.25
C ALA A 94 7.38 6.27 12.79
N VAL A 95 8.62 6.71 12.61
CA VAL A 95 9.73 5.89 12.10
C VAL A 95 10.84 5.89 13.16
N VAL A 96 11.31 4.70 13.54
CA VAL A 96 12.35 4.56 14.57
C VAL A 96 13.58 3.88 13.98
N SER A 97 13.53 2.56 13.77
CA SER A 97 14.70 1.76 13.41
C SER A 97 15.35 2.18 12.09
N GLU A 98 14.58 2.60 11.09
CA GLU A 98 15.13 3.08 9.81
C GLU A 98 16.04 4.31 10.00
N ILE A 99 15.71 5.22 10.92
CA ILE A 99 16.49 6.42 11.19
C ILE A 99 17.59 6.13 12.21
N VAL A 100 17.20 5.58 13.38
CA VAL A 100 18.10 5.42 14.54
C VAL A 100 19.19 4.38 14.28
N ALA A 101 18.90 3.34 13.50
CA ALA A 101 19.89 2.31 13.16
C ALA A 101 20.64 2.59 11.84
N SER A 102 20.41 3.76 11.21
CA SER A 102 21.12 4.14 9.99
C SER A 102 22.55 4.59 10.30
N GLN A 103 23.49 4.27 9.41
CA GLN A 103 24.84 4.84 9.43
C GLN A 103 24.82 6.35 9.15
N ASP A 104 23.81 6.83 8.39
CA ASP A 104 23.56 8.24 8.15
C ASP A 104 22.07 8.57 8.41
N PRO A 105 21.72 8.95 9.65
CA PRO A 105 20.34 9.29 10.00
C PRO A 105 19.81 10.52 9.25
N ARG A 106 20.68 11.46 8.85
CA ARG A 106 20.28 12.69 8.16
C ARG A 106 19.80 12.39 6.74
N VAL A 107 20.54 11.55 6.01
CA VAL A 107 20.16 11.13 4.65
C VAL A 107 18.82 10.40 4.66
N VAL A 108 18.64 9.46 5.58
CA VAL A 108 17.39 8.71 5.72
C VAL A 108 16.21 9.62 6.10
N ALA A 109 16.37 10.47 7.12
CA ALA A 109 15.32 11.40 7.53
C ALA A 109 14.93 12.36 6.39
N THR A 110 15.91 12.81 5.60
CA THR A 110 15.67 13.65 4.42
C THR A 110 14.86 12.90 3.35
N ALA A 111 15.20 11.64 3.07
CA ALA A 111 14.48 10.81 2.12
C ALA A 111 13.02 10.58 2.55
N LEU A 112 12.79 10.23 3.82
CA LEU A 112 11.44 10.08 4.39
C LEU A 112 10.66 11.40 4.34
N GLY A 113 11.30 12.52 4.67
CA GLY A 113 10.69 13.85 4.62
C GLY A 113 10.26 14.26 3.21
N LYS A 114 11.05 13.93 2.18
CA LYS A 114 10.67 14.15 0.77
C LYS A 114 9.40 13.37 0.40
N ILE A 115 9.29 12.12 0.83
CA ILE A 115 8.09 11.28 0.59
C ILE A 115 6.85 11.91 1.25
N VAL A 116 6.94 12.29 2.53
CA VAL A 116 5.81 12.91 3.25
C VAL A 116 5.38 14.24 2.62
N LYS A 117 6.35 15.08 2.21
CA LYS A 117 6.05 16.35 1.52
C LYS A 117 5.35 16.12 0.18
N ALA A 118 5.84 15.18 -0.63
CA ALA A 118 5.24 14.84 -1.92
C ALA A 118 3.81 14.30 -1.78
N PHE A 119 3.56 13.42 -0.79
CA PHE A 119 2.23 12.92 -0.47
C PHE A 119 1.25 14.07 -0.16
N LYS A 120 1.65 15.02 0.70
CA LYS A 120 0.82 16.18 1.04
C LYS A 120 0.54 17.10 -0.16
N SER A 121 1.46 17.21 -1.11
CA SER A 121 1.24 18.03 -2.31
C SER A 121 0.35 17.36 -3.35
N GLN A 122 0.36 16.02 -3.47
CA GLN A 122 -0.42 15.31 -4.49
C GLN A 122 -1.93 15.29 -4.23
N GLN A 123 -2.38 15.52 -3.00
CA GLN A 123 -3.81 15.63 -2.66
C GLN A 123 -4.51 16.79 -3.40
N LEU A 124 -3.76 17.69 -4.04
CA LEU A 124 -4.23 18.87 -4.75
C LEU A 124 -4.40 18.69 -6.27
N LEU A 125 -4.06 17.52 -6.84
CA LEU A 125 -4.20 17.31 -8.28
C LEU A 125 -5.67 17.04 -8.64
N SER A 126 -6.32 18.05 -9.22
CA SER A 126 -7.67 17.99 -9.78
C SER A 126 -7.75 16.96 -10.91
N ASN A 127 -8.85 16.21 -10.93
CA ASN A 127 -9.21 15.25 -11.98
C ASN A 127 -9.44 15.94 -13.33
N SER A 128 -8.38 16.29 -14.06
CA SER A 128 -8.51 16.47 -15.51
C SER A 128 -8.65 15.08 -16.11
N LEU A 129 -9.89 14.66 -16.35
CA LEU A 129 -10.19 13.46 -17.11
C LEU A 129 -9.57 13.63 -18.50
N LEU A 130 -8.45 12.95 -18.75
CA LEU A 130 -7.90 12.82 -20.10
C LEU A 130 -9.00 12.19 -20.98
N GLN A 131 -9.25 12.79 -22.14
CA GLN A 131 -10.26 12.28 -23.07
C GLN A 131 -9.89 10.86 -23.50
N LYS A 132 -10.86 9.93 -23.49
CA LYS A 132 -10.67 8.49 -23.76
C LYS A 132 -9.86 8.20 -25.05
N ASN A 133 -10.05 9.02 -26.08
CA ASN A 133 -9.38 8.84 -27.37
C ASN A 133 -7.87 9.12 -27.31
N GLU A 134 -7.44 10.07 -26.48
CA GLU A 134 -6.02 10.40 -26.32
C GLU A 134 -5.23 9.30 -25.60
N LEU A 135 -5.89 8.54 -24.71
CA LEU A 135 -5.24 7.45 -23.99
C LEU A 135 -4.92 6.26 -24.91
N ILE A 136 -5.85 5.93 -25.80
CA ILE A 136 -5.66 4.82 -26.75
C ILE A 136 -4.59 5.19 -27.79
N SER A 137 -4.60 6.42 -28.32
CA SER A 137 -3.57 6.88 -29.24
C SER A 137 -2.18 6.84 -28.59
N LYS A 138 -2.05 7.39 -27.37
CA LYS A 138 -0.79 7.35 -26.61
C LYS A 138 -0.32 5.93 -26.33
N THR A 139 -1.24 5.00 -26.05
CA THR A 139 -0.88 3.59 -25.84
C THR A 139 -0.28 2.98 -27.10
N ARG A 140 -0.86 3.26 -28.27
CA ARG A 140 -0.32 2.81 -29.55
C ARG A 140 1.02 3.45 -29.88
N ASP A 141 1.20 4.74 -29.57
CA ASP A 141 2.45 5.46 -29.83
C ASP A 141 3.61 4.91 -28.97
N ILE A 142 3.33 4.58 -27.71
CA ILE A 142 4.32 4.03 -26.77
C ILE A 142 4.55 2.53 -27.01
N SER A 143 3.50 1.80 -27.44
CA SER A 143 3.45 0.35 -27.60
C SER A 143 4.05 -0.41 -26.40
N PRO A 144 3.49 -0.24 -25.18
CA PRO A 144 4.10 -0.78 -23.97
C PRO A 144 4.10 -2.32 -23.94
N LEU A 145 5.19 -2.90 -23.43
CA LEU A 145 5.24 -4.31 -23.06
C LEU A 145 4.48 -4.52 -21.73
N VAL A 146 3.44 -5.34 -21.73
CA VAL A 146 2.59 -5.63 -20.58
C VAL A 146 2.86 -7.05 -20.11
N HIS A 147 3.46 -7.18 -18.93
CA HIS A 147 3.67 -8.47 -18.28
C HIS A 147 2.36 -8.95 -17.66
N GLN A 148 1.94 -10.16 -17.98
CA GLN A 148 0.68 -10.73 -17.54
C GLN A 148 0.93 -12.06 -16.85
N ILE A 149 0.68 -12.12 -15.54
CA ILE A 149 0.59 -13.36 -14.80
C ILE A 149 -0.90 -13.63 -14.60
N THR A 150 -1.46 -14.44 -15.50
CA THR A 150 -2.90 -14.71 -15.58
C THR A 150 -3.21 -16.19 -15.68
N ASN A 151 -4.49 -16.53 -15.69
CA ASN A 151 -4.94 -17.91 -15.81
C ASN A 151 -4.96 -18.38 -17.27
N ASN A 152 -4.78 -19.70 -17.45
CA ASN A 152 -4.72 -20.31 -18.78
C ASN A 152 -6.01 -20.15 -19.59
N VAL A 153 -7.16 -19.94 -18.93
CA VAL A 153 -8.45 -19.77 -19.62
C VAL A 153 -8.51 -18.42 -20.33
N VAL A 154 -8.00 -17.36 -19.71
CA VAL A 154 -8.06 -16.00 -20.25
C VAL A 154 -6.74 -15.51 -20.86
N ALA A 155 -5.64 -16.26 -20.75
CA ALA A 155 -4.32 -15.85 -21.23
C ALA A 155 -4.34 -15.39 -22.70
N THR A 156 -4.87 -16.23 -23.60
CA THR A 156 -4.97 -15.91 -25.03
C THR A 156 -5.86 -14.69 -25.27
N GLN A 157 -7.01 -14.61 -24.60
CA GLN A 157 -7.93 -13.49 -24.77
C GLN A 157 -7.32 -12.18 -24.26
N SER A 158 -6.66 -12.21 -23.11
CA SER A 158 -5.98 -11.05 -22.51
C SER A 158 -4.81 -10.58 -23.37
N GLY A 159 -4.02 -11.51 -23.91
CA GLY A 159 -2.97 -11.21 -24.88
C GLY A 159 -3.51 -10.56 -26.15
N ASN A 160 -4.55 -11.12 -26.76
CA ASN A 160 -5.16 -10.58 -27.97
C ASN A 160 -5.78 -9.19 -27.75
N VAL A 161 -6.43 -8.96 -26.61
CA VAL A 161 -6.94 -7.62 -26.25
C VAL A 161 -5.79 -6.62 -26.09
N THR A 162 -4.67 -7.04 -25.51
CA THR A 162 -3.47 -6.20 -25.35
C THR A 162 -2.88 -5.80 -26.70
N LEU A 163 -2.80 -6.75 -27.63
CA LEU A 163 -2.40 -6.48 -29.02
C LEU A 163 -3.39 -5.53 -29.72
N ALA A 164 -4.69 -5.73 -29.55
CA ALA A 164 -5.73 -4.91 -30.17
C ALA A 164 -5.69 -3.43 -29.72
N VAL A 165 -5.23 -3.16 -28.49
CA VAL A 165 -5.02 -1.78 -28.01
C VAL A 165 -3.66 -1.20 -28.39
N GLY A 166 -2.82 -1.93 -29.12
CA GLY A 166 -1.52 -1.50 -29.60
C GLY A 166 -0.37 -1.68 -28.61
N ALA A 167 -0.52 -2.59 -27.64
CA ALA A 167 0.52 -2.97 -26.69
C ALA A 167 1.02 -4.39 -26.97
N SER A 168 2.12 -4.81 -26.35
CA SER A 168 2.67 -6.16 -26.51
C SER A 168 2.51 -6.97 -25.22
N PRO A 169 1.86 -8.15 -25.21
CA PRO A 169 1.78 -8.99 -24.02
C PRO A 169 3.02 -9.88 -23.85
N ILE A 170 3.42 -10.13 -22.60
CA ILE A 170 4.34 -11.22 -22.22
C ILE A 170 3.77 -12.00 -21.05
N LEU A 171 3.72 -13.34 -21.16
CA LEU A 171 3.02 -14.24 -20.24
C LEU A 171 3.98 -15.05 -19.32
N ALA A 172 5.17 -14.52 -19.08
CA ALA A 172 6.20 -15.20 -18.28
C ALA A 172 5.79 -15.35 -16.81
N THR A 173 6.06 -16.50 -16.20
CA THR A 173 5.73 -16.78 -14.80
C THR A 173 6.93 -17.21 -13.96
N GLU A 174 8.10 -17.39 -14.57
CA GLU A 174 9.29 -17.91 -13.92
C GLU A 174 9.90 -16.88 -12.94
N PRO A 175 10.03 -17.18 -11.64
CA PRO A 175 10.58 -16.28 -10.64
C PRO A 175 11.91 -15.61 -11.03
N GLU A 176 12.78 -16.33 -11.73
CA GLU A 176 14.12 -15.88 -12.12
C GLU A 176 14.08 -14.72 -13.13
N GLU A 177 13.05 -14.63 -13.97
CA GLU A 177 12.92 -13.59 -15.00
C GLU A 177 12.28 -12.30 -14.47
N MET A 178 11.67 -12.33 -13.28
CA MET A 178 10.77 -11.27 -12.78
C MET A 178 11.46 -9.91 -12.62
N GLU A 179 12.73 -9.89 -12.23
CA GLU A 179 13.48 -8.64 -12.09
C GLU A 179 13.76 -8.01 -13.46
N ASP A 180 14.22 -8.81 -14.42
CA ASP A 180 14.59 -8.32 -15.74
C ASP A 180 13.38 -7.88 -16.54
N LEU A 181 12.29 -8.64 -16.49
CA LEU A 181 11.01 -8.25 -17.07
C LEU A 181 10.48 -6.96 -16.46
N SER A 182 10.59 -6.77 -15.15
CA SER A 182 10.11 -5.55 -14.50
C SER A 182 10.92 -4.30 -14.85
N LYS A 183 12.16 -4.41 -15.37
CA LYS A 183 12.93 -3.26 -15.88
C LYS A 183 12.35 -2.78 -17.21
N ILE A 184 12.04 -3.73 -18.11
CA ILE A 184 11.63 -3.44 -19.50
C ILE A 184 10.12 -3.26 -19.68
N CYS A 185 9.30 -3.96 -18.90
CA CYS A 185 7.85 -3.90 -19.06
C CYS A 185 7.30 -2.53 -18.64
N GLY A 186 6.27 -2.05 -19.34
CA GLY A 186 5.55 -0.83 -19.05
C GLY A 186 4.48 -1.00 -17.96
N ALA A 187 3.98 -2.22 -17.75
CA ALA A 187 2.96 -2.54 -16.74
C ALA A 187 2.98 -4.03 -16.36
N LEU A 188 2.37 -4.34 -15.21
CA LEU A 188 2.13 -5.70 -14.73
C LEU A 188 0.62 -5.93 -14.51
N LEU A 189 0.08 -7.03 -15.03
CA LEU A 189 -1.24 -7.56 -14.73
C LEU A 189 -1.07 -8.85 -13.91
N VAL A 190 -1.68 -8.90 -12.72
CA VAL A 190 -1.74 -10.12 -11.89
C VAL A 190 -3.19 -10.53 -11.70
N ASN A 191 -3.54 -11.70 -12.23
CA ASN A 191 -4.86 -12.33 -12.08
C ASN A 191 -4.70 -13.67 -11.34
N VAL A 192 -5.42 -13.84 -10.24
CA VAL A 192 -5.28 -15.01 -9.34
C VAL A 192 -6.27 -16.15 -9.63
N GLY A 193 -6.95 -16.12 -10.79
CA GLY A 193 -8.06 -17.02 -11.13
C GLY A 193 -7.72 -18.51 -11.12
N THR A 194 -6.58 -18.91 -11.66
CA THR A 194 -6.09 -20.32 -11.60
C THR A 194 -4.69 -20.39 -10.99
N MET A 195 -4.46 -19.58 -9.95
CA MET A 195 -3.21 -19.60 -9.20
C MET A 195 -2.97 -21.00 -8.61
N ARG A 196 -1.79 -21.55 -8.88
CA ARG A 196 -1.26 -22.77 -8.26
C ARG A 196 -0.22 -22.37 -7.21
N ALA A 197 0.11 -23.28 -6.30
CA ALA A 197 1.01 -22.98 -5.19
C ALA A 197 2.45 -22.66 -5.65
N ASP A 198 2.90 -23.32 -6.71
CA ASP A 198 4.20 -23.11 -7.38
C ASP A 198 4.31 -21.74 -8.07
N GLY A 199 3.24 -21.21 -8.64
CA GLY A 199 3.21 -19.90 -9.29
C GLY A 199 3.16 -18.69 -8.35
N LEU A 200 3.00 -18.89 -7.04
CA LEU A 200 2.84 -17.80 -6.08
C LEU A 200 4.11 -16.95 -5.96
N GLU A 201 5.29 -17.59 -6.05
CA GLU A 201 6.56 -16.91 -5.91
C GLU A 201 6.84 -15.97 -7.09
N GLY A 202 6.50 -16.39 -8.32
CA GLY A 202 6.59 -15.56 -9.52
C GLY A 202 5.70 -14.30 -9.40
N MET A 203 4.43 -14.47 -9.01
CA MET A 203 3.52 -13.34 -8.75
C MET A 203 4.07 -12.36 -7.70
N ARG A 204 4.65 -12.91 -6.63
CA ARG A 204 5.23 -12.13 -5.55
C ARG A 204 6.42 -11.29 -6.02
N LEU A 205 7.36 -11.92 -6.71
CA LEU A 205 8.55 -11.24 -7.21
C LEU A 205 8.19 -10.23 -8.30
N ALA A 206 7.26 -10.56 -9.20
CA ALA A 206 6.74 -9.63 -10.19
C ALA A 206 6.21 -8.35 -9.54
N GLY A 207 5.31 -8.47 -8.56
CA GLY A 207 4.77 -7.31 -7.85
C GLY A 207 5.86 -6.51 -7.11
N ARG A 208 6.80 -7.20 -6.48
CA ARG A 208 7.92 -6.57 -5.76
C ARG A 208 8.80 -5.74 -6.70
N TYR A 209 9.19 -6.32 -7.84
CA TYR A 209 10.06 -5.66 -8.80
C TYR A 209 9.32 -4.59 -9.60
N ALA A 210 8.05 -4.81 -9.95
CA ALA A 210 7.19 -3.77 -10.52
C ALA A 210 7.14 -2.54 -9.59
N ASN A 211 6.92 -2.73 -8.28
CA ASN A 211 6.99 -1.65 -7.30
C ASN A 211 8.38 -0.99 -7.22
N LYS A 212 9.47 -1.79 -7.19
CA LYS A 212 10.86 -1.31 -7.18
C LYS A 212 11.15 -0.39 -8.38
N TYR A 213 10.69 -0.78 -9.57
CA TYR A 213 10.90 -0.04 -10.83
C TYR A 213 9.74 0.90 -11.18
N ARG A 214 8.81 1.14 -10.24
CA ARG A 214 7.66 2.07 -10.37
C ARG A 214 6.77 1.78 -11.58
N LYS A 215 6.56 0.50 -11.88
CA LYS A 215 5.66 0.05 -12.94
C LYS A 215 4.23 -0.01 -12.38
N PRO A 216 3.21 0.44 -13.14
CA PRO A 216 1.81 0.28 -12.77
C PRO A 216 1.44 -1.21 -12.67
N ILE A 217 0.66 -1.55 -11.66
CA ILE A 217 0.18 -2.91 -11.40
C ILE A 217 -1.35 -2.91 -11.45
N VAL A 218 -1.92 -3.80 -12.26
CA VAL A 218 -3.35 -4.12 -12.27
C VAL A 218 -3.53 -5.46 -11.56
N PHE A 219 -4.27 -5.46 -10.46
CA PHE A 219 -4.55 -6.67 -9.68
C PHE A 219 -6.01 -7.09 -9.84
N ASP A 220 -6.24 -8.31 -10.31
CA ASP A 220 -7.55 -8.92 -10.53
C ASP A 220 -7.79 -10.09 -9.56
N PRO A 221 -8.51 -9.87 -8.44
CA PRO A 221 -8.76 -10.86 -7.39
C PRO A 221 -9.92 -11.82 -7.71
N VAL A 222 -9.82 -12.58 -8.82
CA VAL A 222 -10.87 -13.53 -9.26
C VAL A 222 -11.24 -14.57 -8.16
N ARG A 223 -12.54 -14.63 -7.83
CA ARG A 223 -13.24 -15.62 -6.95
C ARG A 223 -12.41 -16.13 -5.77
N ALA A 224 -12.41 -15.37 -4.68
CA ALA A 224 -11.64 -15.60 -3.47
C ALA A 224 -12.17 -16.77 -2.59
N SER A 225 -11.86 -18.00 -2.97
CA SER A 225 -11.91 -19.16 -2.08
C SER A 225 -10.98 -18.95 -0.86
N LYS A 226 -11.12 -19.74 0.22
CA LYS A 226 -10.26 -19.62 1.41
C LYS A 226 -8.77 -19.67 1.06
N PHE A 227 -8.37 -20.56 0.16
CA PHE A 227 -7.01 -20.64 -0.37
C PHE A 227 -6.57 -19.34 -1.03
N ARG A 228 -7.34 -18.81 -1.98
CA ARG A 228 -6.99 -17.55 -2.67
C ARG A 228 -6.95 -16.35 -1.74
N LYS A 229 -7.89 -16.27 -0.78
CA LYS A 229 -7.86 -15.25 0.28
C LYS A 229 -6.56 -15.33 1.07
N GLN A 230 -6.18 -16.52 1.55
CA GLN A 230 -4.96 -16.71 2.32
C GLN A 230 -3.69 -16.40 1.51
N SER A 231 -3.63 -16.75 0.23
CA SER A 231 -2.48 -16.45 -0.63
C SER A 231 -2.31 -14.96 -0.91
N VAL A 232 -3.41 -14.22 -1.05
CA VAL A 232 -3.40 -12.75 -1.24
C VAL A 232 -3.19 -12.02 0.09
N GLU A 233 -3.82 -12.49 1.17
CA GLU A 233 -3.77 -11.88 2.50
C GLU A 233 -2.55 -12.26 3.33
N GLY A 234 -1.86 -13.33 2.95
CA GLY A 234 -0.64 -13.79 3.58
C GLY A 234 0.49 -12.77 3.46
N LYS A 235 1.47 -12.83 4.37
CA LYS A 235 2.64 -11.92 4.39
C LYS A 235 3.37 -11.85 3.05
N SER A 236 3.28 -12.89 2.22
CA SER A 236 3.98 -13.03 0.94
C SER A 236 3.50 -12.05 -0.13
N MET A 237 2.19 -11.97 -0.44
CA MET A 237 1.67 -11.09 -1.52
C MET A 237 1.24 -9.70 -1.05
N LYS A 238 0.80 -9.54 0.21
CA LYS A 238 0.32 -8.24 0.76
C LYS A 238 1.33 -7.09 0.67
N ILE A 239 2.62 -7.38 0.54
CA ILE A 239 3.70 -6.39 0.49
C ILE A 239 4.05 -6.02 -0.95
N CYS A 240 3.71 -6.89 -1.92
CA CYS A 240 4.21 -6.84 -3.28
C CYS A 240 3.20 -6.30 -4.29
N LEU A 241 1.90 -6.28 -3.98
CA LEU A 241 0.82 -5.73 -4.80
C LEU A 241 0.12 -4.62 -4.05
#